data_AF-F8GEU0-F1
#
_entry.id   AF-F8GEU0-F1
#
_cell.length_a   1.000
_cell.length_b   1.000
_cell.length_c   1.000
_cell.angle_alpha   90.00
_cell.angle_beta   90.00
_cell.angle_gamma   90.00
#
_symmetry.space_group_name_H-M   'P 1'
#
loop_
_entity.id
_entity.type
_entity.pdbx_description
1 polymer ?
#
loop_
_entity_poly.entity_id
_entity_poly.type
_entity_poly.pdbx_seq_one_letter_code
_entity_poly.pdbx_strand_id
1 'polypeptide(L)'
;MMNIDKYFDRLHIELEKDTDRSVAIVAAALVDDVLKELLARKLLPHKDKENCIFSKPGSPIGSFSSRINAAYQLGLISSLMYRDLQLLRKIRNEFAHEPFALSFDDPSIKSKVIELDKKSDYINRNSEARHNIGGKGTRIDFIFLVGWRLYALTRAIEDIEIVQEKPPEFGYIDLGS
;
A
#
# COMPACT_ATOMS: atom_id res chain seq x y z
N MET A 1 -3.89 9.38 15.02
CA MET A 1 -2.58 8.76 14.76
C MET A 1 -2.85 7.28 14.55
N MET A 2 -2.63 6.78 13.34
CA MET A 2 -2.92 5.39 13.01
C MET A 2 -1.91 4.51 13.76
N ASN A 3 -2.38 3.64 14.66
CA ASN A 3 -1.50 2.87 15.52
C ASN A 3 -0.81 1.77 14.68
N ILE A 4 0.50 1.90 14.48
CA ILE A 4 1.37 1.05 13.63
C ILE A 4 1.29 -0.43 14.02
N ASP A 5 1.17 -0.71 15.32
CA ASP A 5 1.04 -2.07 15.86
C ASP A 5 -0.29 -2.73 15.43
N LYS A 6 -1.31 -1.93 15.11
CA LYS A 6 -2.64 -2.44 14.78
C LYS A 6 -2.66 -3.21 13.46
N TYR A 7 -1.85 -2.87 12.46
CA TYR A 7 -1.91 -3.56 11.16
C TYR A 7 -1.06 -4.81 11.11
N PHE A 8 0.18 -4.76 11.61
CA PHE A 8 1.07 -5.92 11.54
C PHE A 8 0.56 -7.07 12.44
N ASP A 9 0.12 -6.73 13.65
CA ASP A 9 -0.30 -7.73 14.63
C ASP A 9 -1.74 -8.21 14.43
N ARG A 10 -2.61 -7.44 13.77
CA ARG A 10 -4.00 -7.87 13.52
C ARG A 10 -4.22 -8.46 12.14
N LEU A 11 -3.43 -8.10 11.14
CA LEU A 11 -3.66 -8.57 9.76
C LEU A 11 -3.67 -10.10 9.68
N HIS A 12 -2.72 -10.76 10.34
CA HIS A 12 -2.67 -12.22 10.33
C HIS A 12 -3.82 -12.85 11.13
N ILE A 13 -4.20 -12.28 12.27
CA ILE A 13 -5.30 -12.76 13.13
C ILE A 13 -6.66 -12.59 12.44
N GLU A 14 -6.93 -11.39 11.90
CA GLU A 14 -8.19 -11.08 11.23
C GLU A 14 -8.34 -11.88 9.94
N LEU A 15 -7.23 -12.12 9.22
CA LEU A 15 -7.25 -12.85 7.97
C LEU A 15 -7.07 -14.35 8.13
N GLU A 16 -6.83 -14.91 9.32
CA GLU A 16 -6.56 -16.35 9.46
C GLU A 16 -7.73 -17.22 9.00
N LYS A 17 -8.96 -16.76 9.27
CA LYS A 17 -10.21 -17.49 8.97
C LYS A 17 -10.83 -17.15 7.61
N ASP A 18 -10.20 -16.26 6.86
CA ASP A 18 -10.74 -15.73 5.62
C ASP A 18 -10.42 -16.59 4.40
N THR A 19 -11.08 -16.34 3.27
CA THR A 19 -10.71 -16.95 1.99
C THR A 19 -9.42 -16.33 1.44
N ASP A 20 -8.65 -17.07 0.63
CA ASP A 20 -7.43 -16.54 -0.01
C ASP A 20 -7.70 -15.27 -0.82
N ARG A 21 -8.86 -15.24 -1.49
CA ARG A 21 -9.36 -14.05 -2.18
C ARG A 21 -9.55 -12.86 -1.23
N SER A 22 -10.24 -13.08 -0.11
CA SER A 22 -10.45 -12.03 0.91
C SER A 22 -9.11 -11.49 1.39
N VAL A 23 -8.16 -12.38 1.70
CA VAL A 23 -6.81 -12.01 2.15
C VAL A 23 -6.11 -11.11 1.14
N ALA A 24 -6.08 -11.48 -0.14
CA ALA A 24 -5.41 -10.69 -1.17
C ALA A 24 -6.07 -9.32 -1.40
N ILE A 25 -7.41 -9.25 -1.37
CA ILE A 25 -8.16 -8.01 -1.57
C ILE A 25 -7.98 -7.06 -0.38
N VAL A 26 -8.12 -7.57 0.85
CA VAL A 26 -8.01 -6.76 2.07
C VAL A 26 -6.57 -6.25 2.24
N ALA A 27 -5.57 -7.12 2.07
CA ALA A 27 -4.17 -6.72 2.16
C ALA A 27 -3.81 -5.60 1.18
N ALA A 28 -4.29 -5.68 -0.06
CA ALA A 28 -4.08 -4.63 -1.05
C ALA A 28 -4.85 -3.34 -0.73
N ALA A 29 -6.08 -3.44 -0.21
CA ALA A 29 -6.86 -2.28 0.21
C ALA A 29 -6.19 -1.50 1.34
N LEU A 30 -5.62 -2.20 2.33
CA LEU A 30 -4.86 -1.56 3.41
C LEU A 30 -3.65 -0.79 2.88
N VAL A 31 -2.89 -1.38 1.95
CA VAL A 31 -1.76 -0.69 1.33
C VAL A 31 -2.20 0.52 0.51
N ASP A 32 -3.33 0.41 -0.18
CA ASP A 32 -3.93 1.50 -0.94
C ASP A 32 -4.37 2.68 -0.04
N ASP A 33 -4.93 2.38 1.13
CA ASP A 33 -5.30 3.39 2.14
C ASP A 33 -4.06 4.10 2.72
N VAL A 34 -3.00 3.35 3.05
CA VAL A 34 -1.74 3.94 3.52
C VAL A 34 -1.09 4.81 2.43
N LEU A 35 -1.13 4.39 1.16
CA LEU A 35 -0.67 5.22 0.05
C LEU A 35 -1.49 6.51 -0.10
N LYS A 36 -2.81 6.42 0.10
CA LYS A 36 -3.68 7.62 0.09
C LYS A 36 -3.28 8.57 1.20
N GLU A 37 -2.99 8.09 2.40
CA GLU A 37 -2.50 8.92 3.51
C GLU A 37 -1.13 9.55 3.20
N LEU A 38 -0.17 8.76 2.72
CA LEU A 38 1.16 9.21 2.31
C LEU A 38 1.08 10.36 1.28
N LEU A 39 0.27 10.18 0.24
CA LEU A 39 0.03 11.21 -0.76
C LEU A 39 -0.68 12.43 -0.17
N ALA A 40 -1.69 12.23 0.67
CA ALA A 40 -2.44 13.32 1.28
C ALA A 40 -1.55 14.21 2.16
N ARG A 41 -0.49 13.66 2.77
CA ARG A 41 0.49 14.46 3.52
C ARG A 41 1.43 15.28 2.64
N LYS A 42 1.70 14.82 1.42
CA LYS A 42 2.56 15.54 0.47
C LYS A 42 1.81 16.57 -0.38
N LEU A 43 0.48 16.63 -0.29
CA LEU A 43 -0.35 17.51 -1.09
C LEU A 43 -0.94 18.63 -0.24
N LEU A 44 -1.28 19.75 -0.88
CA LEU A 44 -1.96 20.85 -0.20
C LEU A 44 -3.30 20.36 0.36
N PRO A 45 -3.65 20.74 1.61
CA PRO A 45 -4.94 20.39 2.19
C PRO A 45 -6.04 21.10 1.41
N HIS A 46 -6.93 20.34 0.79
CA HIS A 46 -8.09 20.91 0.12
C HIS A 46 -9.18 21.21 1.14
N LYS A 47 -9.65 22.47 1.22
CA LYS A 47 -10.74 22.88 2.13
C LYS A 47 -12.04 22.11 1.85
N ASP A 48 -12.25 21.78 0.59
CA ASP A 48 -13.41 21.03 0.13
C ASP A 48 -13.07 19.55 -0.08
N LYS A 49 -13.61 18.68 0.79
CA LYS A 49 -13.48 17.22 0.69
C LYS A 49 -14.15 16.66 -0.58
N GLU A 50 -15.11 17.39 -1.16
CA GLU A 50 -15.78 16.99 -2.39
C GLU A 50 -14.84 17.11 -3.61
N ASN A 51 -13.96 18.11 -3.68
CA ASN A 51 -13.02 18.28 -4.81
C ASN A 51 -11.68 17.56 -4.62
N CYS A 52 -11.68 16.55 -3.76
CA CYS A 52 -10.53 15.75 -3.40
C CYS A 52 -10.06 14.88 -4.58
N ILE A 53 -8.81 15.05 -5.01
CA ILE A 53 -8.19 14.36 -6.16
C ILE A 53 -8.08 12.82 -6.02
N PHE A 54 -8.64 12.26 -4.95
CA PHE A 54 -8.56 10.84 -4.59
C PHE A 54 -9.86 10.05 -4.72
N SER A 55 -11.05 10.67 -4.75
CA SER A 55 -12.29 9.95 -4.41
C SER A 55 -13.44 10.09 -5.43
N LYS A 56 -13.34 10.97 -6.43
CA LYS A 56 -14.37 11.10 -7.46
C LYS A 56 -14.06 10.23 -8.68
N PRO A 57 -15.07 9.70 -9.40
CA PRO A 57 -14.86 9.10 -10.71
C PRO A 57 -14.09 10.07 -11.61
N GLY A 58 -13.02 9.60 -12.25
CA GLY A 58 -12.12 10.45 -13.04
C GLY A 58 -11.08 11.25 -12.24
N SER A 59 -11.01 11.08 -10.92
CA SER A 59 -9.98 11.70 -10.09
C SER A 59 -8.55 11.29 -10.54
N PRO A 60 -7.59 12.23 -10.66
CA PRO A 60 -6.24 11.96 -11.15
C PRO A 60 -5.49 10.85 -10.38
N ILE A 61 -5.72 10.78 -9.06
CA ILE A 61 -5.14 9.75 -8.17
C ILE A 61 -6.23 8.92 -7.48
N GLY A 62 -7.32 8.66 -8.20
CA GLY A 62 -8.49 7.92 -7.69
C GLY A 62 -8.30 6.41 -7.59
N SER A 63 -7.47 5.81 -8.44
CA SER A 63 -7.23 4.37 -8.49
C SER A 63 -5.97 3.96 -7.72
N PHE A 64 -5.91 2.70 -7.27
CA PHE A 64 -4.72 2.12 -6.66
C PHE A 64 -3.47 2.26 -7.56
N SER A 65 -3.61 2.00 -8.86
CA SER A 65 -2.51 2.15 -9.81
C SER A 65 -2.03 3.59 -9.94
N SER A 66 -2.96 4.56 -10.02
CA SER A 66 -2.59 5.98 -10.11
C SER A 66 -1.91 6.47 -8.82
N ARG A 67 -2.32 5.96 -7.65
CA ARG A 67 -1.67 6.29 -6.37
C ARG A 67 -0.25 5.72 -6.29
N ILE A 68 -0.04 4.47 -6.69
CA ILE A 68 1.30 3.87 -6.79
C ILE A 68 2.22 4.72 -7.70
N ASN A 69 1.71 5.09 -8.88
CA ASN A 69 2.47 5.91 -9.83
C ASN A 69 2.78 7.30 -9.26
N ALA A 70 1.80 7.99 -8.68
CA ALA A 70 2.00 9.31 -8.10
C ALA A 70 3.00 9.28 -6.94
N ALA A 71 2.90 8.30 -6.04
CA ALA A 71 3.82 8.17 -4.91
C ALA A 71 5.27 8.01 -5.38
N TYR A 72 5.49 7.21 -6.44
CA TYR A 72 6.83 7.05 -7.01
C TYR A 72 7.33 8.31 -7.71
N GLN A 73 6.51 8.93 -8.56
CA GLN A 73 6.90 10.13 -9.30
C GLN A 73 7.15 11.35 -8.40
N LEU A 74 6.49 11.42 -7.24
CA LEU A 74 6.72 12.44 -6.21
C LEU A 74 7.91 12.10 -5.29
N GLY A 75 8.59 10.98 -5.50
CA GLY A 75 9.73 10.54 -4.69
C GLY A 75 9.38 10.06 -3.28
N LEU A 76 8.11 9.74 -3.01
CA LEU A 76 7.64 9.27 -1.70
C LEU A 76 7.96 7.80 -1.44
N ILE A 77 8.17 7.03 -2.51
CA ILE A 77 8.55 5.63 -2.43
C ILE A 77 9.69 5.34 -3.42
N SER A 78 10.53 4.35 -3.10
CA SER A 78 11.62 3.93 -3.98
C SER A 78 11.12 3.14 -5.19
N SER A 79 11.98 2.94 -6.18
CA SER A 79 11.70 2.07 -7.34
C SER A 79 11.45 0.61 -6.92
N LEU A 80 12.10 0.15 -5.84
CA LEU A 80 11.87 -1.18 -5.25
C LEU A 80 10.45 -1.29 -4.67
N MET A 81 10.05 -0.33 -3.84
CA MET A 81 8.69 -0.29 -3.28
C MET A 81 7.65 -0.16 -4.41
N TYR A 82 7.86 0.72 -5.39
CA TYR A 82 6.99 0.85 -6.56
C TYR A 82 6.79 -0.49 -7.27
N ARG A 83 7.88 -1.22 -7.55
CA ARG A 83 7.85 -2.55 -8.17
C ARG A 83 7.04 -3.55 -7.34
N ASP A 84 7.23 -3.56 -6.02
CA ASP A 84 6.52 -4.46 -5.11
C ASP A 84 5.02 -4.17 -5.07
N LEU A 85 4.63 -2.88 -5.04
CA LEU A 85 3.23 -2.47 -5.06
C LEU A 85 2.55 -2.78 -6.39
N GLN A 86 3.27 -2.67 -7.51
CA GLN A 86 2.75 -3.14 -8.80
C GLN A 86 2.54 -4.66 -8.83
N LEU A 87 3.40 -5.44 -8.18
CA LEU A 87 3.24 -6.89 -8.06
C LEU A 87 2.05 -7.25 -7.15
N LEU A 88 1.90 -6.57 -6.00
CA LEU A 88 0.73 -6.70 -5.13
C LEU A 88 -0.56 -6.39 -5.87
N ARG A 89 -0.59 -5.31 -6.66
CA ARG A 89 -1.75 -4.96 -7.51
C ARG A 89 -2.09 -6.06 -8.50
N LYS A 90 -1.10 -6.71 -9.12
CA LYS A 90 -1.31 -7.85 -10.03
C LYS A 90 -1.92 -9.04 -9.29
N ILE A 91 -1.35 -9.43 -8.14
CA ILE A 91 -1.88 -10.52 -7.29
C ILE A 91 -3.35 -10.24 -6.93
N ARG A 92 -3.65 -9.05 -6.39
CA ARG A 92 -5.02 -8.65 -6.06
C ARG A 92 -5.97 -8.73 -7.25
N ASN A 93 -5.53 -8.28 -8.42
CA ASN A 93 -6.38 -8.28 -9.62
C ASN A 93 -6.69 -9.71 -10.09
N GLU A 94 -5.74 -10.64 -10.02
CA GLU A 94 -6.00 -12.05 -10.32
C GLU A 94 -7.06 -12.64 -9.39
N PHE A 95 -6.93 -12.44 -8.07
CA PHE A 95 -7.96 -12.85 -7.10
C PHE A 95 -9.31 -12.15 -7.29
N ALA A 96 -9.33 -10.92 -7.82
CA ALA A 96 -10.57 -10.20 -8.10
C ALA A 96 -11.29 -10.72 -9.34
N HIS A 97 -10.55 -11.15 -10.37
CA HIS A 97 -11.09 -11.64 -11.64
C HIS A 97 -11.39 -13.14 -11.65
N GLU A 98 -10.73 -13.95 -10.83
CA GLU A 98 -10.97 -15.40 -10.71
C GLU A 98 -11.45 -15.79 -9.30
N PRO A 99 -12.65 -15.33 -8.86
CA PRO A 99 -13.04 -15.34 -7.46
C PRO A 99 -13.30 -16.73 -6.86
N PHE A 100 -13.46 -17.78 -7.67
CA PHE A 100 -13.85 -19.12 -7.21
C PHE A 100 -12.84 -20.22 -7.52
N ALA A 101 -11.72 -19.91 -8.18
CA ALA A 101 -10.77 -20.92 -8.68
C ALA A 101 -9.32 -20.68 -8.24
N LEU A 102 -9.00 -19.53 -7.65
CA LEU A 102 -7.63 -19.14 -7.33
C LEU A 102 -7.37 -19.17 -5.83
N SER A 103 -6.19 -19.66 -5.47
CA SER A 103 -5.67 -19.84 -4.12
C SER A 103 -4.21 -19.41 -4.04
N PHE A 104 -3.68 -19.27 -2.83
CA PHE A 104 -2.24 -19.08 -2.63
C PHE A 104 -1.42 -20.34 -2.94
N ASP A 105 -2.08 -21.49 -3.15
CA ASP A 105 -1.41 -22.72 -3.53
C ASP A 105 -1.14 -22.85 -5.03
N ASP A 106 -1.76 -21.99 -5.84
CA ASP A 106 -1.60 -22.01 -7.29
C ASP A 106 -0.18 -21.59 -7.70
N PRO A 107 0.45 -22.29 -8.67
CA PRO A 107 1.81 -21.98 -9.11
C PRO A 107 2.01 -20.53 -9.55
N SER A 108 0.98 -19.95 -10.19
CA SER A 108 1.00 -18.56 -10.66
C SER A 108 1.05 -17.54 -9.51
N ILE A 109 0.40 -17.83 -8.38
CA ILE A 109 0.41 -16.97 -7.19
C ILE A 109 1.68 -17.20 -6.38
N LYS A 110 2.08 -18.47 -6.16
CA LYS A 110 3.35 -18.83 -5.51
C LYS A 110 4.54 -18.12 -6.13
N SER A 111 4.64 -18.14 -7.46
CA SER A 111 5.72 -17.47 -8.18
C SER A 111 5.74 -15.96 -7.90
N LYS A 112 4.58 -15.29 -7.84
CA LYS A 112 4.50 -13.86 -7.55
C LYS A 112 4.83 -13.51 -6.11
N VAL A 113 4.46 -14.35 -5.15
CA VAL A 113 4.81 -14.14 -3.73
C VAL A 113 6.31 -14.33 -3.51
N ILE A 114 6.93 -15.33 -4.14
CA ILE A 114 8.39 -15.50 -4.13
C ILE A 114 9.07 -14.29 -4.78
N GLU A 115 8.58 -13.86 -5.93
CA GLU A 115 9.12 -12.70 -6.64
C GLU A 115 8.95 -11.43 -5.76
N LEU A 116 7.86 -11.28 -5.01
CA LEU A 116 7.66 -10.18 -4.06
C LEU A 116 8.78 -10.12 -3.00
N ASP A 117 9.25 -11.26 -2.49
CA ASP A 117 10.32 -11.25 -1.49
C ASP A 117 11.74 -11.13 -2.07
N LYS A 118 11.94 -11.53 -3.33
CA LYS A 118 13.27 -11.68 -3.96
C LYS A 118 14.27 -10.53 -3.77
N LYS A 119 13.80 -9.28 -3.66
CA LYS A 119 14.66 -8.11 -3.46
C LYS A 119 14.81 -7.70 -2.00
N SER A 120 13.78 -7.94 -1.17
CA SER A 120 13.79 -7.61 0.25
C SER A 120 14.49 -8.66 1.11
N ASP A 121 14.32 -9.93 0.72
CA ASP A 121 14.73 -11.11 1.46
C ASP A 121 14.22 -11.11 2.90
N TYR A 122 13.01 -10.60 3.12
CA TYR A 122 12.46 -10.42 4.45
C TYR A 122 12.19 -11.75 5.14
N ILE A 123 11.77 -12.79 4.40
CA ILE A 123 11.48 -14.11 4.99
C ILE A 123 12.75 -14.68 5.62
N ASN A 124 13.89 -14.64 4.93
CA ASN A 124 15.13 -15.18 5.45
C ASN A 124 15.74 -14.28 6.52
N ARG A 125 15.75 -12.96 6.30
CA ARG A 125 16.34 -11.99 7.24
C ARG A 125 15.57 -11.87 8.56
N ASN A 126 14.30 -12.25 8.57
CA ASN A 126 13.41 -12.15 9.73
C ASN A 126 12.66 -13.47 9.96
N SER A 127 13.39 -14.60 9.90
CA SER A 127 12.82 -15.94 9.96
C SER A 127 12.05 -16.22 11.25
N GLU A 128 12.52 -15.73 12.39
CA GLU A 128 11.83 -15.84 13.69
C GLU A 128 10.51 -15.06 13.67
N ALA A 129 10.53 -13.78 13.27
CA ALA A 129 9.32 -12.97 13.15
C ALA A 129 8.32 -13.59 12.17
N ARG A 130 8.80 -14.14 11.05
CA ARG A 130 7.97 -14.87 10.10
C ARG A 130 7.35 -16.11 10.73
N HIS A 131 8.11 -16.88 11.49
CA HIS A 131 7.62 -18.08 12.17
C HIS A 131 6.52 -17.75 13.19
N ASN A 132 6.68 -16.63 13.92
CA ASN A 132 5.74 -16.20 14.95
C ASN A 132 4.36 -15.80 14.40
N ILE A 133 4.27 -15.40 13.13
CA ILE A 133 2.99 -15.04 12.48
C ILE A 133 2.16 -16.28 12.15
N GLY A 134 2.78 -17.44 11.95
CA GLY A 134 2.07 -18.68 11.66
C GLY A 134 2.90 -19.70 10.90
N GLY A 135 2.25 -20.80 10.52
CA GLY A 135 2.86 -21.94 9.85
C GLY A 135 3.50 -21.63 8.50
N LYS A 136 4.07 -22.66 7.88
CA LYS A 136 4.60 -22.58 6.51
C LYS A 136 3.44 -22.41 5.53
N GLY A 137 3.66 -21.63 4.46
CA GLY A 137 2.69 -21.50 3.39
C GLY A 137 2.73 -20.13 2.72
N THR A 138 2.45 -20.13 1.42
CA THR A 138 2.49 -18.94 0.56
C THR A 138 1.54 -17.85 1.02
N ARG A 139 0.39 -18.21 1.59
CA ARG A 139 -0.56 -17.26 2.19
C ARG A 139 0.08 -16.48 3.35
N ILE A 140 0.72 -17.18 4.28
CA ILE A 140 1.37 -16.56 5.44
C ILE A 140 2.59 -15.74 5.00
N ASP A 141 3.34 -16.24 4.01
CA ASP A 141 4.44 -15.49 3.38
C ASP A 141 3.93 -14.18 2.77
N PHE A 142 2.82 -14.23 2.02
CA PHE A 142 2.19 -13.04 1.46
C PHE A 142 1.78 -12.03 2.53
N ILE A 143 1.09 -12.47 3.59
CA ILE A 143 0.68 -11.61 4.70
C ILE A 143 1.89 -10.94 5.35
N PHE A 144 2.95 -11.71 5.64
CA PHE A 144 4.18 -11.19 6.22
C PHE A 144 4.84 -10.14 5.34
N LEU A 145 4.95 -10.42 4.05
CA LEU A 145 5.57 -9.52 3.08
C LEU A 145 4.79 -8.22 2.96
N VAL A 146 3.45 -8.27 2.89
CA VAL A 146 2.60 -7.07 2.85
C VAL A 146 2.72 -6.29 4.16
N GLY A 147 2.75 -6.97 5.31
CA GLY A 147 2.98 -6.36 6.61
C GLY A 147 4.23 -5.48 6.62
N TRP A 148 5.36 -5.99 6.12
CA TRP A 148 6.59 -5.20 6.03
C TRP A 148 6.48 -3.97 5.12
N ARG A 149 5.70 -4.05 4.03
CA ARG A 149 5.45 -2.87 3.18
C ARG A 149 4.55 -1.85 3.89
N LEU A 150 3.53 -2.30 4.60
CA LEU A 150 2.68 -1.42 5.42
C LEU A 150 3.50 -0.71 6.49
N TYR A 151 4.37 -1.45 7.20
CA TYR A 151 5.28 -0.87 8.18
C TYR A 151 6.18 0.21 7.55
N ALA A 152 6.85 -0.13 6.44
CA ALA A 152 7.74 0.80 5.74
C ALA A 152 7.01 2.06 5.24
N LEU A 153 5.83 1.91 4.64
CA LEU A 153 5.04 3.04 4.15
C LEU A 153 4.55 3.92 5.30
N THR A 154 4.12 3.32 6.42
CA THR A 154 3.64 4.09 7.57
C THR A 154 4.78 4.86 8.23
N ARG A 155 5.96 4.26 8.36
CA ARG A 155 7.18 4.95 8.79
C ARG A 155 7.50 6.14 7.88
N ALA A 156 7.39 5.97 6.56
CA ALA A 156 7.64 7.04 5.60
C ALA A 156 6.66 8.21 5.75
N ILE A 157 5.44 8.00 6.25
CA ILE A 157 4.48 9.10 6.51
C ILE A 157 5.01 10.04 7.61
N GLU A 158 5.68 9.49 8.62
CA GLU A 158 6.21 10.29 9.75
C GLU A 158 7.31 11.27 9.31
N ASP A 159 8.01 10.95 8.23
CA ASP A 159 9.11 11.74 7.70
C ASP A 159 8.65 12.82 6.69
N ILE A 160 7.35 12.91 6.37
CA ILE A 160 6.83 13.88 5.39
C ILE A 160 6.56 15.25 6.04
N GLU A 161 7.27 16.25 5.55
CA GLU A 161 6.97 17.66 5.82
C GLU A 161 5.62 18.08 5.22
N ILE A 162 4.84 18.84 6.01
CA ILE A 162 3.55 19.38 5.58
C ILE A 162 3.78 20.44 4.51
N VAL A 163 3.17 20.23 3.34
CA VAL A 163 3.24 21.20 2.24
C VAL A 163 2.43 22.45 2.57
N GLN A 164 3.05 23.61 2.38
CA GLN A 164 2.42 24.92 2.47
C GLN A 164 2.11 25.46 1.08
N GLU A 165 1.06 26.28 0.99
CA GLU A 165 0.72 26.96 -0.24
C GLU A 165 1.87 27.87 -0.67
N LYS A 166 2.18 27.87 -1.96
CA LYS A 166 3.23 28.71 -2.52
C LYS A 166 2.77 30.16 -2.44
N PRO A 167 3.65 31.13 -2.08
CA PRO A 167 3.31 32.54 -2.19
C PRO A 167 2.99 32.92 -3.65
N PRO A 168 2.23 34.01 -3.87
CA PRO A 168 1.86 34.46 -5.20
C PRO A 168 3.06 34.60 -6.14
N GLU A 169 2.90 34.18 -7.39
CA GLU A 169 3.90 34.41 -8.43
C GLU A 169 4.13 35.92 -8.67
N PHE A 170 5.28 36.25 -9.27
CA PHE A 170 5.60 37.61 -9.66
C PHE A 170 4.47 38.28 -10.46
N GLY A 171 4.06 39.47 -10.02
CA GLY A 171 3.01 40.27 -10.66
C GLY A 171 1.60 40.05 -10.10
N TYR A 172 1.38 39.01 -9.28
CA TYR A 172 0.14 38.86 -8.53
C TYR A 172 0.18 39.71 -7.25
N ILE A 173 -0.92 40.39 -6.95
CA ILE A 173 -1.13 41.13 -5.71
C ILE A 173 -2.14 40.33 -4.89
N ASP A 174 -1.69 39.78 -3.77
CA ASP A 174 -2.58 39.21 -2.77
C ASP A 174 -3.18 40.37 -1.96
N LEU A 175 -4.42 40.72 -2.28
CA LEU A 175 -5.14 41.80 -1.59
C LEU A 175 -5.69 41.36 -0.22
N GLY A 176 -5.46 40.09 0.18
CA GLY A 176 -6.08 39.49 1.36
C GLY A 176 -7.56 39.24 1.12
N SER A 177 -8.00 38.00 1.25
CA SER A 177 -9.43 37.64 1.31
C SER A 177 -9.98 37.82 2.71
#